data_AF-A0A967U6N1-F1
#
_entry.id   AF-A0A967U6N1-F1
#
_cell.length_a   1.000
_cell.length_b   1.000
_cell.length_c   1.000
_cell.angle_alpha   90.00
_cell.angle_beta   90.00
_cell.angle_gamma   90.00
#
_symmetry.space_group_name_H-M   'P 1'
#
loop_
_entity.id
_entity.type
_entity.pdbx_description
1 polymer ?
#
loop_
_entity_poly.entity_id
_entity_poly.type
_entity_poly.pdbx_seq_one_letter_code
_entity_poly.pdbx_strand_id
1 'polypeptide(L)' 'PAMGVISEILPVFSKKPIFGYKAIAYSSVAIALISFLVWAHHMFVSGISETAATIFSFLTFLVAIPTAIK' A
#
# COMPACT_ATOMS: atom_id res chain seq x y z
N PRO A 1 -3.33 2.32 10.33
CA PRO A 1 -3.18 2.44 11.80
C PRO A 1 -1.93 1.73 12.35
N ALA A 2 -1.81 0.40 12.19
CA ALA A 2 -0.67 -0.38 12.71
C ALA A 2 0.69 0.16 12.25
N MET A 3 0.86 0.45 10.96
CA MET A 3 2.10 1.04 10.45
C MET A 3 2.42 2.42 11.03
N GLY A 4 1.40 3.22 11.36
CA GLY A 4 1.61 4.51 12.03
C GLY A 4 2.16 4.33 13.44
N VAL A 5 1.65 3.33 14.18
CA VAL A 5 2.20 2.98 15.50
C VAL A 5 3.66 2.55 15.39
N ILE A 6 4.00 1.74 14.38
CA ILE A 6 5.40 1.33 14.12
C ILE A 6 6.29 2.55 13.83
N SER A 7 5.80 3.51 13.04
CA SER A 7 6.53 4.75 12.73
C SER A 7 6.81 5.64 13.95
N GLU A 8 6.06 5.49 15.05
CA GLU A 8 6.33 6.21 16.31
C GLU A 8 7.21 5.39 17.26
N ILE A 9 6.96 4.08 17.37
CA ILE A 9 7.71 3.19 18.27
C ILE A 9 9.17 3.06 17.82
N LEU A 10 9.43 2.79 16.54
CA LEU A 10 10.79 2.51 16.06
C LEU A 10 11.76 3.67 16.31
N PRO A 11 11.43 4.94 15.97
CA PRO A 11 12.32 6.07 16.25
C PRO A 11 12.64 6.26 17.73
N VAL A 12 11.65 6.07 18.60
CA VAL A 12 11.80 6.19 20.05
C VAL A 12 12.82 5.19 20.58
N PHE A 13 12.65 3.90 20.26
CA PHE A 13 13.54 2.85 20.77
C PHE A 13 14.88 2.77 20.02
N SER A 14 14.96 3.31 18.80
CA SER A 14 16.21 3.41 18.04
C SER A 14 17.01 4.67 18.36
N LYS A 15 16.43 5.62 19.10
CA LYS A 15 17.02 6.95 19.40
C LYS A 15 17.48 7.69 18.14
N LYS A 16 16.75 7.50 17.04
CA LYS A 16 17.02 8.09 15.72
C LYS A 16 15.71 8.53 15.09
N PRO A 17 15.69 9.65 14.35
CA PRO A 17 14.50 10.05 13.61
C PRO A 17 14.15 9.00 12.55
N ILE A 18 12.87 8.92 12.19
CA ILE A 18 12.42 8.03 11.13
C ILE A 18 13.06 8.45 9.79
N PHE A 19 13.60 7.48 9.07
CA PHE A 19 14.21 7.75 7.78
C PHE A 19 13.13 8.07 6.74
N GLY A 20 13.30 9.17 6.02
CA GLY A 20 12.45 9.48 4.86
C GLY A 20 10.98 9.76 5.20
N TYR A 21 10.67 10.48 6.29
CA TYR A 21 9.29 10.80 6.70
C TYR A 21 8.38 11.25 5.55
N LYS A 22 8.85 12.14 4.67
CA LYS A 22 8.06 12.59 3.50
C LYS A 22 7.67 11.44 2.58
N ALA A 23 8.60 10.51 2.32
CA ALA A 23 8.34 9.33 1.49
C ALA A 23 7.32 8.39 2.15
N ILE A 24 7.39 8.20 3.47
CA ILE A 24 6.41 7.41 4.25
C ILE A 24 5.02 8.07 4.22
N ALA A 25 4.96 9.39 4.38
CA ALA A 25 3.71 10.15 4.34
C ALA A 25 3.05 10.05 2.96
N TYR A 26 3.81 10.31 1.88
CA TYR A 26 3.29 10.19 0.51
C TYR A 26 2.90 8.76 0.17
N SER A 27 3.64 7.76 0.64
CA SER A 27 3.29 6.35 0.44
C SER A 27 2.00 5.98 1.16
N SER A 28 1.75 6.54 2.35
CA SER A 28 0.50 6.34 3.07
C SER A 28 -0.70 6.94 2.34
N VAL A 29 -0.55 8.14 1.77
CA VAL A 29 -1.59 8.77 0.93
C VAL A 29 -1.80 8.00 -0.38
N ALA A 30 -0.73 7.55 -1.04
CA ALA A 30 -0.81 6.77 -2.27
C ALA A 30 -1.57 5.45 -2.04
N ILE A 31 -1.28 4.73 -0.96
CA ILE A 31 -2.03 3.50 -0.59
C ILE A 31 -3.50 3.83 -0.35
N ALA A 32 -3.81 4.94 0.33
CA ALA A 32 -5.18 5.34 0.60
C ALA A 32 -5.97 5.65 -0.68
N LEU A 33 -5.32 6.19 -1.72
CA LEU A 33 -5.97 6.46 -3.00
C LEU A 33 -6.11 5.19 -3.86
N ILE A 34 -5.04 4.40 -3.98
CA ILE A 34 -5.02 3.20 -4.84
C ILE A 34 -5.91 2.10 -4.27
N SER A 35 -6.12 2.03 -2.95
CA SER A 35 -6.97 1.00 -2.33
C SER A 35 -8.41 0.99 -2.84
N PHE A 36 -8.94 2.13 -3.30
CA PHE A 36 -10.26 2.23 -3.92
C PHE A 36 -10.33 1.62 -5.33
N LEU A 37 -9.19 1.26 -5.93
CA LEU A 37 -9.09 0.76 -7.30
C LEU A 37 -8.85 -0.75 -7.40
N VAL A 38 -8.63 -1.46 -6.29
CA VAL A 38 -8.13 -2.84 -6.31
C VAL A 38 -9.13 -3.91 -5.89
N TRP A 39 -10.35 -3.54 -5.48
CA TRP A 39 -11.32 -4.46 -4.84
C TRP A 39 -11.59 -5.74 -5.65
N ALA A 40 -11.60 -5.67 -6.97
CA ALA A 40 -11.99 -6.81 -7.81
C ALA A 40 -10.94 -7.94 -7.83
N HIS A 41 -9.76 -7.77 -7.20
CA HIS A 41 -8.86 -8.90 -6.98
C HIS A 41 -9.48 -10.00 -6.11
N HIS A 42 -10.50 -9.69 -5.31
CA HIS A 42 -11.26 -10.69 -4.55
C HIS A 42 -12.26 -11.46 -5.42
N MET A 43 -12.47 -11.03 -6.67
CA MET A 43 -13.47 -11.56 -7.59
C MET A 43 -12.85 -12.35 -8.76
N PHE A 44 -11.56 -12.66 -8.74
CA PHE A 44 -10.89 -13.34 -9.86
C PHE A 44 -11.52 -14.69 -10.24
N VAL A 45 -12.16 -15.38 -9.29
CA VAL A 45 -12.84 -16.67 -9.54
C VAL A 45 -14.35 -16.52 -9.71
N SER A 46 -14.90 -15.30 -9.67
CA SER A 46 -16.34 -15.06 -9.79
C SER A 46 -16.85 -15.04 -11.25
N GLY A 47 -16.00 -15.36 -12.24
CA GLY A 47 -16.35 -15.32 -13.66
C GLY A 47 -16.17 -13.94 -14.33
N ILE A 48 -15.33 -13.06 -13.77
CA ILE A 48 -15.00 -11.78 -14.43
C ILE A 48 -14.21 -12.02 -15.73
N SER A 49 -14.33 -11.09 -16.69
CA SER A 49 -13.58 -11.17 -17.96
C SER A 49 -12.06 -11.17 -17.73
N GLU A 50 -11.28 -11.83 -18.59
CA GLU A 50 -9.81 -11.85 -18.52
C GLU A 50 -9.19 -10.45 -18.58
N THR A 51 -9.76 -9.54 -19.38
CA THR A 51 -9.29 -8.15 -19.46
C THR A 51 -9.40 -7.45 -18.10
N ALA A 52 -10.55 -7.58 -17.44
CA ALA A 52 -10.72 -7.06 -16.09
C ALA A 52 -9.74 -7.71 -15.11
N ALA A 53 -9.62 -9.05 -15.14
CA ALA A 53 -8.68 -9.77 -14.27
C ALA A 53 -7.22 -9.26 -14.44
N THR A 54 -6.81 -9.00 -15.67
CA THR A 54 -5.46 -8.49 -15.99
C THR A 54 -5.25 -7.08 -15.46
N ILE A 55 -6.22 -6.17 -15.68
CA ILE A 55 -6.16 -4.78 -15.21
C ILE A 55 -6.11 -4.75 -13.68
N PHE A 56 -7.01 -5.47 -13.00
CA PHE A 56 -7.05 -5.49 -11.54
C PHE A 56 -5.83 -6.18 -10.92
N SER A 57 -5.21 -7.16 -11.61
CA SER A 57 -3.93 -7.73 -11.21
C SER A 57 -2.82 -6.68 -11.24
N PHE A 58 -2.70 -5.96 -12.36
CA PHE A 58 -1.72 -4.87 -12.50
C PHE A 58 -1.91 -3.78 -11.43
N LEU A 59 -3.15 -3.32 -11.23
CA LEU A 59 -3.48 -2.31 -10.20
C LEU A 59 -3.11 -2.80 -8.79
N THR A 60 -3.33 -4.09 -8.50
CA THR A 60 -2.98 -4.66 -7.20
C THR A 60 -1.47 -4.71 -7.00
N PHE A 61 -0.67 -5.02 -8.03
CA PHE A 61 0.78 -5.00 -7.93
C PHE A 61 1.35 -3.59 -7.66
N LEU A 62 0.69 -2.53 -8.16
CA LEU A 62 1.11 -1.16 -7.88
C LEU A 62 1.08 -0.81 -6.39
N VAL A 63 0.20 -1.45 -5.60
CA VAL A 63 0.14 -1.25 -4.13
C VAL A 63 1.43 -1.68 -3.43
N ALA A 64 2.19 -2.62 -4.02
CA ALA A 64 3.44 -3.09 -3.45
C ALA A 64 4.52 -1.99 -3.38
N ILE A 65 4.53 -1.04 -4.33
CA ILE A 65 5.54 0.02 -4.41
C ILE A 65 5.49 0.95 -3.18
N PRO A 66 4.38 1.65 -2.88
CA PRO A 66 4.31 2.49 -1.69
C PRO A 66 4.35 1.67 -0.39
N THR A 67 3.95 0.40 -0.43
CA THR A 67 4.09 -0.50 0.73
C THR A 67 5.55 -0.87 0.99
N ALA A 68 6.41 -0.94 -0.02
CA ALA A 68 7.83 -1.21 0.16
C ALA A 68 8.62 0.03 0.64
N ILE A 69 8.15 1.24 0.30
CA ILE A 69 8.76 2.49 0.76
C ILE A 69 8.56 2.69 2.28
N LYS A 70 7.44 2.19 2.81
CA LYS A 70 7.01 2.37 4.19
C LYS A 70 7.09 1.07 4.97
#